data_AF-A0A941SSD7-F1
#
_entry.id   AF-A0A941SSD7-F1
#
_cell.length_a   1.000
_cell.length_b   1.000
_cell.length_c   1.000
_cell.angle_alpha   90.00
_cell.angle_beta   90.00
_cell.angle_gamma   90.00
#
_symmetry.space_group_name_H-M   'P 1'
#
loop_
_entity.id
_entity.type
_entity.pdbx_description
1 polymer ?
#
loop_
_entity_poly.entity_id
_entity_poly.type
_entity_poly.pdbx_seq_one_letter_code
_entity_poly.pdbx_strand_id
1 'polypeptide(L)'
;MRWVDCCSYVGPDRRVVPPGLRIRERRRKNLADQPPPLDRELRHLRLMVLDAYGARGVTLFAQRTAAIALLAEAGGEPGIGDILTGLSESLLRRWDDDPRPFIYEQLDRLHGAKRLN
;
A
#
# COMPACT_ATOMS: atom_id res chain seq x y z
N MET A 1 -6.10 -9.14 -6.58
CA MET A 1 -5.91 -9.29 -5.12
C MET A 1 -6.59 -8.08 -4.46
N ARG A 2 -7.40 -8.23 -3.39
CA ARG A 2 -8.10 -7.06 -2.79
C ARG A 2 -7.19 -6.31 -1.83
N TRP A 3 -7.44 -5.01 -1.62
CA TRP A 3 -6.65 -4.17 -0.71
C TRP A 3 -6.62 -4.70 0.75
N VAL A 4 -7.68 -5.39 1.19
CA VAL A 4 -7.75 -6.10 2.49
C VAL A 4 -6.98 -7.43 2.54
N ASP A 5 -6.68 -8.02 1.39
CA ASP A 5 -6.00 -9.31 1.28
C ASP A 5 -4.49 -9.15 1.05
N CYS A 6 -4.00 -7.91 0.90
CA CYS A 6 -2.59 -7.60 0.88
C CYS A 6 -1.99 -7.87 2.26
N CYS A 7 -0.95 -8.73 2.33
CA CYS A 7 -0.25 -9.08 3.56
C CYS A 7 0.31 -7.87 4.33
N SER A 8 0.38 -6.71 3.66
CA SER A 8 0.85 -5.44 4.17
C SER A 8 -0.28 -4.50 4.62
N TYR A 9 -1.55 -4.92 4.62
CA TYR A 9 -2.64 -4.11 5.16
C TYR A 9 -2.53 -3.95 6.67
N VAL A 10 -2.36 -2.70 7.11
CA VAL A 10 -2.30 -2.31 8.52
C VAL A 10 -3.62 -1.65 8.89
N GLY A 11 -4.54 -2.44 9.43
CA GLY A 11 -5.82 -1.94 9.92
C GLY A 11 -6.76 -3.04 10.38
N PRO A 12 -7.86 -2.70 11.06
CA PRO A 12 -8.89 -3.68 11.40
C PRO A 12 -9.48 -4.28 10.12
N ASP A 13 -9.84 -5.56 10.15
CA ASP A 13 -10.59 -6.20 9.05
C ASP A 13 -11.91 -5.44 8.88
N ARG A 14 -12.06 -4.70 7.78
CA ARG A 14 -13.25 -3.85 7.51
C ARG A 14 -14.39 -4.64 6.85
N ARG A 15 -14.35 -5.97 6.93
CA ARG A 15 -15.43 -6.82 6.43
C ARG A 15 -16.61 -6.77 7.39
N VAL A 16 -17.72 -6.14 7.01
CA VAL A 16 -18.93 -6.00 7.85
C VAL A 16 -19.72 -7.31 7.86
N VAL A 17 -20.12 -7.76 9.06
CA VAL A 17 -20.54 -9.16 9.33
C VAL A 17 -22.02 -9.23 9.72
N PRO A 18 -22.81 -10.15 9.11
CA PRO A 18 -23.93 -10.80 9.78
C PRO A 18 -23.42 -11.89 10.74
N PRO A 19 -23.90 -11.98 11.99
CA PRO A 19 -23.37 -12.92 12.99
C PRO A 19 -23.29 -14.37 12.47
N GLY A 20 -22.17 -15.06 12.75
CA GLY A 20 -21.98 -16.49 12.42
C GLY A 20 -20.99 -16.82 11.30
N LEU A 21 -20.49 -15.83 10.53
CA LEU A 21 -19.57 -16.08 9.40
C LEU A 21 -18.09 -16.17 9.79
N ARG A 22 -17.40 -17.24 9.37
CA ARG A 22 -15.95 -17.47 9.59
C ARG A 22 -15.10 -16.60 8.66
N ILE A 23 -13.88 -16.24 9.06
CA ILE A 23 -12.97 -15.36 8.29
C ILE A 23 -12.77 -15.80 6.83
N ARG A 24 -12.58 -17.10 6.58
CA ARG A 24 -12.41 -17.64 5.20
C ARG A 24 -13.67 -17.43 4.33
N GLU A 25 -14.85 -17.54 4.92
CA GLU A 25 -16.11 -17.32 4.24
C GLU A 25 -16.34 -15.83 3.95
N ARG A 26 -15.87 -14.94 4.83
CA ARG A 26 -15.88 -13.48 4.60
C ARG A 26 -15.02 -13.08 3.41
N ARG A 27 -13.82 -13.68 3.27
CA ARG A 27 -12.95 -13.50 2.08
C ARG A 27 -13.69 -13.88 0.80
N ARG A 28 -14.38 -15.03 0.83
CA ARG A 28 -15.18 -15.53 -0.30
C ARG A 28 -16.35 -14.61 -0.64
N LYS A 29 -17.10 -14.11 0.36
CA LYS A 29 -18.28 -13.26 0.17
C LYS A 29 -18.01 -11.77 -0.07
N ASN A 30 -16.76 -11.33 -0.04
CA ASN A 30 -16.38 -9.93 -0.31
C ASN A 30 -17.09 -8.89 0.56
N LEU A 31 -17.22 -9.15 1.85
CA LEU A 31 -17.92 -8.24 2.75
C LEU A 31 -17.12 -6.97 3.10
N ALA A 32 -16.02 -6.70 2.37
CA ALA A 32 -15.21 -5.51 2.61
C ALA A 32 -15.99 -4.31 2.07
N ASP A 33 -16.27 -3.36 2.96
CA ASP A 33 -16.89 -2.08 2.64
C ASP A 33 -15.99 -1.24 1.70
N GLN A 34 -16.32 0.04 1.55
CA GLN A 34 -15.53 1.00 0.81
C GLN A 34 -14.04 0.94 1.19
N PRO A 35 -13.14 1.01 0.19
CA PRO A 35 -11.72 1.07 0.44
C PRO A 35 -11.36 2.28 1.32
N PRO A 36 -10.25 2.20 2.08
CA PRO A 36 -9.76 3.34 2.83
C PRO A 36 -9.42 4.49 1.87
N PRO A 37 -9.56 5.75 2.32
CA PRO A 37 -9.17 6.89 1.51
C PRO A 37 -7.66 6.83 1.22
N LEU A 38 -7.27 7.08 -0.02
CA LEU A 38 -5.89 6.99 -0.50
C LEU A 38 -4.93 7.80 0.38
N ASP A 39 -5.34 9.02 0.76
CA ASP A 39 -4.57 9.92 1.64
C ASP A 39 -4.17 9.29 2.98
N ARG A 40 -5.07 8.49 3.56
CA ARG A 40 -4.77 7.79 4.81
C ARG A 40 -3.70 6.75 4.58
N GLU A 41 -3.79 6.01 3.48
CA GLU A 41 -2.82 4.95 3.19
C GLU A 41 -1.46 5.48 2.76
N LEU A 42 -1.40 6.62 2.07
CA LEU A 42 -0.14 7.32 1.79
C LEU A 42 0.56 7.79 3.08
N ARG A 43 -0.20 8.25 4.08
CA ARG A 43 0.37 8.59 5.40
C ARG A 43 0.91 7.36 6.11
N HIS A 44 0.18 6.24 6.11
CA HIS A 44 0.67 4.99 6.68
C HIS A 44 1.94 4.50 5.96
N LEU A 45 1.96 4.57 4.63
CA LEU A 45 3.13 4.20 3.84
C LEU A 45 4.36 5.02 4.24
N ARG A 46 4.19 6.32 4.49
CA ARG A 46 5.27 7.19 4.98
C ARG A 46 5.80 6.79 6.36
N LEU A 47 4.94 6.30 7.25
CA LEU A 47 5.36 5.78 8.56
C LEU A 47 6.13 4.45 8.43
N MET A 48 5.71 3.59 7.51
CA MET A 48 6.34 2.28 7.26
C MET A 48 7.77 2.37 6.71
N VAL A 49 8.23 3.55 6.28
CA VAL A 49 9.62 3.75 5.85
C VAL A 49 10.61 3.40 6.97
N LEU A 50 10.21 3.64 8.23
CA LEU A 50 11.03 3.30 9.40
C LEU A 50 11.31 1.79 9.50
N ASP A 51 10.35 0.97 9.05
CA ASP A 51 10.42 -0.49 9.06
C ASP A 51 11.05 -1.07 7.79
N ALA A 52 11.37 -0.23 6.79
CA ALA A 52 11.94 -0.64 5.51
C ALA A 52 13.45 -0.91 5.58
N TYR A 53 13.88 -1.64 6.62
CA TYR A 53 15.27 -2.03 6.83
C TYR A 53 15.49 -3.53 6.55
N GLY A 54 16.58 -3.83 5.84
CA GLY A 54 16.94 -5.18 5.41
C GLY A 54 15.97 -5.78 4.37
N ALA A 55 16.37 -6.89 3.76
CA ALA A 55 15.65 -7.49 2.62
C ALA A 55 14.15 -7.75 2.90
N ARG A 56 13.82 -8.21 4.12
CA ARG A 56 12.42 -8.46 4.52
C ARG A 56 11.61 -7.17 4.65
N GLY A 57 12.16 -6.15 5.31
CA GLY A 57 11.47 -4.86 5.49
C GLY A 57 11.19 -4.19 4.15
N VAL A 58 12.18 -4.19 3.26
CA VAL A 58 12.06 -3.68 1.88
C VAL A 58 10.99 -4.42 1.09
N THR A 59 10.96 -5.75 1.17
CA THR A 59 9.95 -6.57 0.48
C THR A 59 8.54 -6.25 0.97
N LEU A 60 8.35 -6.11 2.29
CA LEU A 60 7.05 -5.75 2.87
C LEU A 60 6.62 -4.34 2.46
N PHE A 61 7.55 -3.39 2.45
CA PHE A 61 7.30 -2.03 1.99
C PHE A 61 6.91 -2.01 0.50
N ALA A 62 7.64 -2.74 -0.36
CA ALA A 62 7.35 -2.85 -1.78
C ALA A 62 5.95 -3.45 -2.03
N GLN A 63 5.60 -4.53 -1.32
CA GLN A 63 4.27 -5.13 -1.38
C GLN A 63 3.17 -4.15 -0.93
N ARG A 64 3.43 -3.33 0.11
CA ARG A 64 2.48 -2.28 0.52
C ARG A 64 2.32 -1.21 -0.56
N THR A 65 3.42 -0.78 -1.14
CA THR A 65 3.44 0.24 -2.19
C THR A 65 2.61 -0.20 -3.39
N ALA A 66 2.80 -1.45 -3.86
CA ALA A 66 1.98 -2.02 -4.94
C ALA A 66 0.48 -2.14 -4.58
N ALA A 67 0.17 -2.48 -3.32
CA ALA A 67 -1.22 -2.54 -2.87
C ALA A 67 -1.91 -1.15 -2.88
N ILE A 68 -1.17 -0.11 -2.54
CA ILE A 68 -1.67 1.28 -2.56
C ILE A 68 -1.77 1.79 -4.01
N ALA A 69 -0.89 1.34 -4.91
CA ALA A 69 -1.02 1.64 -6.34
C ALA A 69 -2.37 1.16 -6.90
N LEU A 70 -2.75 -0.09 -6.62
CA LEU A 70 -4.06 -0.64 -7.00
C LEU A 70 -5.23 0.12 -6.38
N LEU A 71 -5.05 0.63 -5.15
CA LEU A 71 -6.05 1.48 -4.49
C LEU A 71 -6.20 2.82 -5.21
N ALA A 72 -5.09 3.45 -5.62
CA ALA A 72 -5.09 4.70 -6.36
C ALA A 72 -5.78 4.55 -7.72
N GLU A 73 -5.46 3.49 -8.47
CA GLU A 73 -6.13 3.17 -9.73
C GLU A 73 -7.65 3.00 -9.54
N ALA A 74 -8.06 2.21 -8.55
CA ALA A 74 -9.47 2.01 -8.24
C ALA A 74 -10.18 3.29 -7.76
N GLY A 75 -9.43 4.23 -7.18
CA GLY A 75 -9.91 5.53 -6.72
C GLY A 75 -9.95 6.62 -7.79
N GLY A 76 -9.55 6.33 -9.04
CA GLY A 76 -9.51 7.31 -10.12
C GLY A 76 -8.25 8.20 -10.13
N GLU A 77 -7.18 7.79 -9.44
CA GLU A 77 -5.89 8.48 -9.41
C GLU A 77 -4.78 7.64 -10.09
N PRO A 78 -4.89 7.31 -11.40
CA PRO A 78 -3.96 6.41 -12.08
C PRO A 78 -2.52 6.92 -12.09
N GLY A 79 -2.30 8.24 -12.19
CA GLY A 79 -0.94 8.81 -12.15
C GLY A 79 -0.22 8.59 -10.81
N ILE A 80 -0.96 8.54 -9.69
CA ILE A 80 -0.40 8.14 -8.40
C ILE A 80 -0.13 6.63 -8.38
N GLY A 81 -1.03 5.84 -8.98
CA GLY A 81 -0.85 4.41 -9.20
C GLY A 81 0.47 4.08 -9.89
N ASP A 82 0.74 4.71 -11.04
CA ASP A 82 1.95 4.48 -11.84
C ASP A 82 3.24 4.77 -11.05
N ILE A 83 3.27 5.90 -10.33
CA ILE A 83 4.43 6.28 -9.49
C ILE A 83 4.67 5.23 -8.40
N LEU A 84 3.61 4.77 -7.74
CA LEU A 84 3.70 3.76 -6.68
C LEU A 84 4.12 2.39 -7.22
N THR A 85 3.62 1.99 -8.40
CA THR A 85 4.04 0.77 -9.08
C THR A 85 5.54 0.82 -9.39
N GLY A 86 6.02 1.91 -9.99
CA GLY A 86 7.45 2.09 -10.29
C GLY A 86 8.34 2.09 -9.05
N LEU A 87 7.89 2.69 -7.94
CA LEU A 87 8.58 2.62 -6.65
C LEU A 87 8.64 1.18 -6.13
N SER A 88 7.53 0.44 -6.16
CA SER A 88 7.47 -0.95 -5.72
C SER A 88 8.46 -1.83 -6.50
N GLU A 89 8.45 -1.72 -7.83
CA GLU A 89 9.37 -2.47 -8.70
C GLU A 89 10.84 -2.12 -8.44
N SER A 90 11.15 -0.84 -8.23
CA SER A 90 12.50 -0.39 -7.90
C SER A 90 12.98 -0.98 -6.57
N LEU A 91 12.10 -1.09 -5.58
CA LEU A 91 12.42 -1.65 -4.27
C LEU A 91 12.61 -3.17 -4.29
N LEU A 92 11.98 -3.88 -5.22
CA LEU A 92 12.17 -5.32 -5.39
C LEU A 92 13.48 -5.68 -6.11
N ARG A 93 14.17 -4.70 -6.70
CA ARG A 93 15.54 -4.89 -7.18
C ARG A 93 16.49 -5.06 -6.00
N ARG A 94 17.67 -5.65 -6.21
CA ARG A 94 18.64 -5.86 -5.13
C ARG A 94 19.14 -4.52 -4.58
N TRP A 95 19.12 -4.37 -3.26
CA TRP A 95 19.67 -3.23 -2.53
C TRP A 95 20.83 -3.73 -1.67
N ASP A 96 22.02 -3.22 -1.94
CA ASP A 96 23.20 -3.47 -1.10
C ASP A 96 23.34 -2.41 0.02
N ASP A 97 22.68 -1.25 -0.14
CA ASP A 97 22.64 -0.13 0.81
C ASP A 97 21.25 0.06 1.46
N ASP A 98 21.17 0.93 2.47
CA ASP A 98 19.92 1.34 3.12
C ASP A 98 18.99 2.06 2.11
N PRO A 99 17.80 1.52 1.79
CA PRO A 99 16.90 2.10 0.80
C PRO A 99 16.03 3.24 1.34
N ARG A 100 16.03 3.50 2.65
CA ARG A 100 15.14 4.51 3.28
C ARG A 100 15.32 5.92 2.70
N PRO A 101 16.54 6.43 2.44
CA PRO A 101 16.72 7.74 1.80
C PRO A 101 16.06 7.82 0.42
N PHE A 102 16.22 6.77 -0.40
CA PHE A 102 15.56 6.67 -1.70
C PHE A 102 14.04 6.65 -1.57
N ILE A 103 13.50 5.87 -0.62
CA ILE A 103 12.07 5.81 -0.35
C ILE A 103 11.52 7.19 0.02
N TYR A 104 12.19 7.92 0.92
CA TYR A 104 11.76 9.27 1.32
C TYR A 104 11.71 10.22 0.13
N GLU A 105 12.75 10.21 -0.72
CA GLU A 105 12.78 11.05 -1.92
C GLU A 105 11.59 10.76 -2.85
N GLN A 106 11.30 9.49 -3.12
CA GLN A 106 10.15 9.13 -3.98
C GLN A 106 8.81 9.52 -3.37
N LEU A 107 8.66 9.37 -2.05
CA LEU A 107 7.44 9.79 -1.36
C LEU A 107 7.27 11.32 -1.37
N ASP A 108 8.34 12.09 -1.27
CA ASP A 108 8.28 13.56 -1.35
C ASP A 108 7.89 14.02 -2.77
N ARG A 109 8.43 13.38 -3.82
CA ARG A 109 8.01 13.61 -5.21
C ARG A 109 6.52 13.30 -5.41
N LEU A 110 6.04 12.19 -4.86
CA LEU A 110 4.63 11.80 -4.93
C LEU A 110 3.72 12.81 -4.23
N HIS A 111 4.10 13.31 -3.06
CA HIS A 111 3.35 14.38 -2.38
C HIS A 111 3.36 15.69 -3.16
N GLY A 112 4.47 16.02 -3.82
CA GLY A 112 4.57 17.17 -4.74
C GLY A 112 3.59 17.04 -5.92
N ALA A 113 3.57 15.87 -6.58
CA ALA A 113 2.67 15.59 -7.69
C ALA A 113 1.18 15.72 -7.29
N LYS A 114 0.82 15.24 -6.10
CA LYS A 114 -0.55 15.32 -5.58
C LYS A 114 -1.01 16.74 -5.24
N ARG A 115 -0.10 17.71 -5.04
CA ARG A 115 -0.46 19.13 -4.83
C ARG A 115 -0.75 19.88 -6.13
N LEU A 116 -0.37 19.32 -7.28
CA LEU A 116 -0.49 19.95 -8.59
C LEU A 116 -1.73 19.47 -9.37
N ASN A 117 -2.36 18.39 -8.92
CA ASN A 117 -3.67 17.90 -9.38
C ASN A 117 -4.79 18.40 -8.47
#